data_AF-A0A7S2CF81-F1
#
_entry.id   AF-A0A7S2CF81-F1
#
_cell.length_a   1.000
_cell.length_b   1.000
_cell.length_c   1.000
_cell.angle_alpha   90.00
_cell.angle_beta   90.00
_cell.angle_gamma   90.00
#
_symmetry.space_group_name_H-M   'P 1'
#
loop_
_entity.id
_entity.type
_entity.pdbx_description
1 polymer ?
#
loop_
_entity_poly.entity_id
_entity_poly.type
_entity_poly.pdbx_seq_one_letter_code
_entity_poly.pdbx_strand_id
1 'polypeptide(L)'
;MNTQNYFTEKGFDNILWLYAPASPISYGREKVLERLPTEATVDLIGMDQYTKQGQYVQWMKANCDMIASIAEEYDLIPTIAETGLDDGYQTINSSMWYYSEFTKAITHGNCTKMAYALTWINSNPSSYWLPIQGQVGIAGVDRMHANPSVAFVDAEKWVDISRDAGYHA
;
A
#
# COMPACT_ATOMS: atom_id res chain seq x y z
N MET A 1 -24.29 -10.50 14.22
CA MET A 1 -24.09 -9.19 13.58
C MET A 1 -22.59 -8.99 13.41
N ASN A 2 -22.11 -8.81 12.18
CA ASN A 2 -20.70 -8.49 11.90
C ASN A 2 -20.50 -6.96 11.82
N THR A 3 -19.26 -6.50 11.68
CA THR A 3 -18.94 -5.06 11.60
C THR A 3 -19.70 -4.36 10.49
N GLN A 4 -19.71 -4.91 9.27
CA GLN A 4 -20.40 -4.28 8.13
C GLN A 4 -21.90 -4.13 8.38
N ASN A 5 -22.57 -5.19 8.83
CA ASN A 5 -24.01 -5.16 9.14
C ASN A 5 -24.34 -4.07 10.15
N TYR A 6 -23.52 -3.91 11.20
CA TYR A 6 -23.73 -2.86 12.18
C TYR A 6 -23.62 -1.47 11.54
N PHE A 7 -22.62 -1.23 10.69
CA PHE A 7 -22.46 0.07 10.03
C PHE A 7 -23.61 0.36 9.04
N THR A 8 -24.02 -0.63 8.26
CA THR A 8 -25.18 -0.52 7.36
C THR A 8 -26.47 -0.25 8.14
N GLU A 9 -26.71 -0.96 9.25
CA GLU A 9 -27.87 -0.73 10.13
C GLU A 9 -27.86 0.67 10.77
N LYS A 10 -26.68 1.26 10.98
CA LYS A 10 -26.52 2.65 11.44
C LYS A 10 -26.65 3.69 10.33
N GLY A 11 -26.83 3.25 9.08
CA GLY A 11 -27.03 4.14 7.93
C GLY A 11 -25.74 4.74 7.37
N PHE A 12 -24.58 4.13 7.63
CA PHE A 12 -23.34 4.53 6.95
C PHE A 12 -23.31 3.97 5.52
N ASP A 13 -23.17 4.84 4.53
CA ASP A 13 -23.19 4.52 3.10
C ASP A 13 -21.96 5.04 2.33
N ASN A 14 -20.94 5.51 3.06
CA ASN A 14 -19.75 6.17 2.53
C ASN A 14 -18.43 5.43 2.90
N ILE A 15 -18.49 4.11 3.06
CA ILE A 15 -17.37 3.28 3.50
C ILE A 15 -17.03 2.26 2.41
N LEU A 16 -15.74 2.18 2.08
CA LEU A 16 -15.17 1.07 1.32
C LEU A 16 -14.49 0.09 2.29
N TRP A 17 -14.66 -1.20 2.05
CA TRP A 17 -14.14 -2.27 2.90
C TRP A 17 -12.93 -2.92 2.25
N LEU A 18 -11.82 -2.89 2.99
CA LEU A 18 -10.55 -3.51 2.60
C LEU A 18 -10.29 -4.77 3.43
N TYR A 19 -9.96 -5.86 2.74
CA TYR A 19 -9.37 -7.05 3.35
C TYR A 19 -7.87 -7.10 3.02
N ALA A 20 -7.01 -6.95 4.03
CA ALA A 20 -5.56 -6.89 3.87
C ALA A 20 -4.85 -7.81 4.88
N PRO A 21 -4.54 -9.07 4.51
CA PRO A 21 -3.74 -9.94 5.37
C PRO A 21 -2.25 -9.55 5.36
N ALA A 22 -1.55 -9.86 6.44
CA ALA A 22 -0.10 -9.68 6.54
C ALA A 22 0.65 -10.70 5.67
N SER A 23 1.50 -10.20 4.77
CA SER A 23 2.39 -10.94 3.87
C SER A 23 1.75 -12.22 3.27
N PRO A 24 0.77 -12.08 2.36
CA PRO A 24 0.10 -13.18 1.66
C PRO A 24 1.02 -14.34 1.21
N ILE A 25 2.21 -14.03 0.70
CA ILE A 25 3.16 -15.04 0.23
C ILE A 25 3.68 -15.97 1.34
N SER A 26 3.64 -15.54 2.60
CA SER A 26 4.13 -16.32 3.74
C SER A 26 3.19 -17.47 4.11
N TYR A 27 1.91 -17.38 3.75
CA TYR A 27 0.90 -18.39 4.06
C TYR A 27 0.25 -19.01 2.82
N GLY A 28 0.42 -18.40 1.65
CA GLY A 28 -0.08 -18.88 0.37
C GLY A 28 -1.52 -18.45 0.08
N ARG A 29 -1.87 -18.49 -1.22
CA ARG A 29 -3.17 -18.05 -1.74
C ARG A 29 -4.36 -18.71 -1.04
N GLU A 30 -4.29 -20.01 -0.80
CA GLU A 30 -5.38 -20.77 -0.15
C GLU A 30 -5.74 -20.17 1.22
N LYS A 31 -4.75 -19.78 2.02
CA LYS A 31 -4.97 -19.16 3.33
C LYS A 31 -5.50 -17.74 3.27
N VAL A 32 -5.22 -17.03 2.18
CA VAL A 32 -5.83 -15.72 1.91
C VAL A 32 -7.31 -15.90 1.60
N LEU A 33 -7.65 -16.82 0.69
CA LEU A 33 -9.01 -17.08 0.24
C LEU A 33 -9.89 -17.72 1.33
N GLU A 34 -9.33 -18.58 2.17
CA GLU A 34 -10.03 -19.18 3.32
C GLU A 34 -10.63 -18.11 4.26
N ARG A 35 -9.99 -16.95 4.34
CA ARG A 35 -10.37 -15.84 5.22
C ARG A 35 -10.96 -14.64 4.47
N LEU A 36 -10.98 -14.68 3.14
CA LEU A 36 -11.62 -13.64 2.34
C LEU A 36 -13.13 -13.68 2.65
N PRO A 37 -13.72 -12.58 3.13
CA PRO A 37 -15.16 -12.56 3.45
C PRO A 37 -16.00 -12.75 2.18
N THR A 38 -16.60 -13.93 1.98
CA THR A 38 -17.42 -14.23 0.80
C THR A 38 -18.89 -13.80 0.95
N GLU A 39 -19.35 -13.64 2.18
CA GLU A 39 -20.72 -13.22 2.54
C GLU A 39 -20.82 -11.72 2.87
N ALA A 40 -19.70 -11.00 2.78
CA ALA A 40 -19.59 -9.59 3.11
C ALA A 40 -19.07 -8.81 1.88
N THR A 41 -19.51 -7.57 1.72
CA THR A 41 -19.08 -6.74 0.58
C THR A 41 -17.66 -6.26 0.86
N VAL A 42 -16.68 -6.88 0.22
CA VAL A 42 -15.29 -6.40 0.20
C VAL A 42 -15.13 -5.64 -1.11
N ASP A 43 -14.65 -4.40 -1.04
CA ASP A 43 -14.42 -3.57 -2.22
C ASP A 43 -12.95 -3.65 -2.67
N LEU A 44 -12.04 -3.83 -1.71
CA LEU A 44 -10.60 -3.87 -1.93
C LEU A 44 -9.97 -5.11 -1.30
N ILE A 45 -8.96 -5.65 -1.97
CA ILE A 45 -8.05 -6.65 -1.40
C ILE A 45 -6.63 -6.09 -1.39
N GLY A 46 -5.94 -6.24 -0.28
CA GLY A 46 -4.60 -5.71 -0.13
C GLY A 46 -3.66 -6.66 0.58
N MET A 47 -2.56 -6.08 1.05
CA MET A 47 -1.55 -6.77 1.85
C MET A 47 -0.82 -5.78 2.75
N ASP A 48 -0.36 -6.28 3.89
CA ASP A 48 0.63 -5.60 4.70
C ASP A 48 1.98 -6.28 4.47
N GLN A 49 2.95 -5.53 3.94
CA GLN A 49 4.28 -6.06 3.60
C GLN A 49 5.39 -5.23 4.21
N TYR A 50 5.94 -5.73 5.32
CA TYR A 50 7.17 -5.25 5.92
C TYR A 50 8.26 -6.31 5.78
N THR A 51 9.47 -5.89 5.47
CA THR A 51 10.63 -6.79 5.43
C THR A 51 11.92 -6.01 5.59
N LYS A 52 13.05 -6.70 5.66
CA LYS A 52 14.38 -6.12 5.75
C LYS A 52 14.82 -5.53 4.41
N GLN A 53 15.74 -4.57 4.50
CA GLN A 53 16.45 -4.05 3.34
C GLN A 53 17.06 -5.20 2.51
N GLY A 54 16.96 -5.10 1.19
CA GLY A 54 17.49 -6.08 0.24
C GLY A 54 16.54 -7.24 -0.08
N GLN A 55 15.52 -7.49 0.75
CA GLN A 55 14.46 -8.47 0.48
C GLN A 55 13.20 -7.82 -0.11
N TYR A 56 13.03 -6.52 0.14
CA TYR A 56 11.81 -5.77 -0.17
C TYR A 56 11.32 -5.95 -1.60
N VAL A 57 12.17 -5.74 -2.61
CA VAL A 57 11.75 -5.78 -4.02
C VAL A 57 11.19 -7.16 -4.41
N GLN A 58 11.83 -8.24 -3.96
CA GLN A 58 11.39 -9.60 -4.30
C GLN A 58 10.07 -9.94 -3.62
N TRP A 59 9.96 -9.66 -2.32
CA TRP A 59 8.77 -9.96 -1.53
C TRP A 59 7.58 -9.13 -2.00
N MET A 60 7.79 -7.83 -2.22
CA MET A 60 6.75 -6.94 -2.72
C MET A 60 6.20 -7.43 -4.06
N LYS A 61 7.06 -7.76 -5.03
CA LYS A 61 6.63 -8.29 -6.33
C LYS A 61 5.80 -9.56 -6.20
N ALA A 62 6.26 -10.53 -5.40
CA ALA A 62 5.56 -11.79 -5.23
C ALA A 62 4.17 -11.60 -4.59
N ASN A 63 4.03 -10.69 -3.63
CA ASN A 63 2.72 -10.38 -3.07
C ASN A 63 1.84 -9.61 -4.07
N CYS A 64 2.38 -8.63 -4.80
CA CYS A 64 1.63 -7.92 -5.84
C CYS A 64 1.07 -8.90 -6.90
N ASP A 65 1.86 -9.90 -7.31
CA ASP A 65 1.41 -10.92 -8.25
C ASP A 65 0.23 -11.73 -7.68
N MET A 66 0.31 -12.12 -6.41
CA MET A 66 -0.77 -12.85 -5.73
C MET A 66 -2.03 -11.99 -5.59
N ILE A 67 -1.90 -10.78 -5.02
CA ILE A 67 -3.02 -9.89 -4.77
C ILE A 67 -3.68 -9.42 -6.06
N ALA A 68 -2.91 -9.06 -7.09
CA ALA A 68 -3.48 -8.70 -8.38
C ALA A 68 -4.26 -9.86 -9.02
N SER A 69 -3.78 -11.10 -8.88
CA SER A 69 -4.48 -12.27 -9.38
C SER A 69 -5.78 -12.56 -8.60
N ILE A 70 -5.82 -12.33 -7.29
CA ILE A 70 -7.08 -12.48 -6.52
C ILE A 70 -8.04 -11.35 -6.90
N ALA A 71 -7.55 -10.12 -6.99
CA ALA A 71 -8.35 -8.97 -7.36
C ALA A 71 -9.02 -9.15 -8.73
N GLU A 72 -8.30 -9.68 -9.72
CA GLU A 72 -8.84 -9.98 -11.05
C GLU A 72 -9.89 -11.10 -11.02
N GLU A 73 -9.70 -12.15 -10.21
CA GLU A 73 -10.66 -13.27 -10.10
C GLU A 73 -11.97 -12.88 -9.39
N TYR A 74 -11.88 -12.01 -8.39
CA TYR A 74 -13.00 -11.64 -7.52
C TYR A 74 -13.57 -10.24 -7.78
N ASP A 75 -13.11 -9.56 -8.85
CA ASP A 75 -13.53 -8.20 -9.23
C ASP A 75 -13.33 -7.17 -8.09
N LEU A 76 -12.15 -7.19 -7.46
CA LEU A 76 -11.77 -6.31 -6.35
C LEU A 76 -10.71 -5.30 -6.77
N ILE A 77 -10.56 -4.21 -6.01
CA ILE A 77 -9.47 -3.25 -6.21
C ILE A 77 -8.22 -3.70 -5.41
N PRO A 78 -7.08 -3.96 -6.06
CA PRO A 78 -5.87 -4.40 -5.36
C PRO A 78 -5.11 -3.22 -4.71
N THR A 79 -4.55 -3.41 -3.51
CA THR A 79 -3.81 -2.37 -2.77
C THR A 79 -2.55 -2.87 -2.07
N ILE A 80 -1.63 -1.95 -1.78
CA ILE A 80 -0.55 -2.15 -0.80
C ILE A 80 -1.01 -1.43 0.47
N ALA A 81 -1.78 -2.14 1.29
CA ALA A 81 -2.50 -1.60 2.43
C ALA A 81 -1.56 -1.04 3.49
N GLU A 82 -0.44 -1.72 3.73
CA GLU A 82 0.68 -1.22 4.52
C GLU A 82 2.00 -1.72 3.97
N THR A 83 3.05 -0.91 4.09
CA THR A 83 4.40 -1.36 3.75
C THR A 83 5.53 -0.53 4.35
N GLY A 84 6.71 -1.15 4.44
CA GLY A 84 7.94 -0.48 4.83
C GLY A 84 9.02 -1.46 5.27
N LEU A 85 9.90 -0.97 6.12
CA LEU A 85 10.93 -1.78 6.80
C LEU A 85 10.37 -2.29 8.12
N ASP A 86 10.73 -3.52 8.52
CA ASP A 86 10.20 -4.19 9.73
C ASP A 86 10.23 -3.30 10.98
N ASP A 87 11.37 -2.66 11.22
CA ASP A 87 11.61 -1.85 12.42
C ASP A 87 11.60 -0.35 12.13
N GLY A 88 11.13 0.07 10.96
CA GLY A 88 11.17 1.47 10.51
C GLY A 88 12.52 1.87 9.91
N TYR A 89 12.52 3.04 9.26
CA TYR A 89 13.64 3.51 8.45
C TYR A 89 14.88 3.86 9.26
N GLN A 90 14.70 4.31 10.50
CA GLN A 90 15.80 4.67 11.40
C GLN A 90 16.79 3.54 11.66
N THR A 91 16.43 2.30 11.34
CA THR A 91 17.26 1.11 11.56
C THR A 91 18.25 0.82 10.43
N ILE A 92 18.13 1.52 9.29
CA ILE A 92 19.03 1.34 8.15
C ILE A 92 19.86 2.60 7.89
N ASN A 93 21.06 2.41 7.33
CA ASN A 93 21.93 3.51 6.92
C ASN A 93 21.96 3.64 5.37
N SER A 94 20.79 3.59 4.76
CA SER A 94 20.63 3.80 3.32
C SER A 94 20.05 5.19 3.10
N SER A 95 20.61 5.98 2.19
CA SER A 95 20.01 7.26 1.79
C SER A 95 19.01 7.13 0.64
N MET A 96 19.00 5.97 -0.02
CA MET A 96 18.34 5.79 -1.32
C MET A 96 17.24 4.72 -1.31
N TRP A 97 16.97 4.05 -0.18
CA TRP A 97 16.06 2.91 -0.12
C TRP A 97 14.68 3.18 -0.75
N TYR A 98 14.09 4.35 -0.46
CA TYR A 98 12.80 4.76 -1.03
C TYR A 98 12.79 4.80 -2.56
N TYR A 99 13.92 5.15 -3.18
CA TYR A 99 14.05 5.17 -4.64
C TYR A 99 14.53 3.83 -5.20
N SER A 100 15.56 3.22 -4.61
CA SER A 100 16.23 2.04 -5.15
C SER A 100 15.47 0.74 -4.93
N GLU A 101 14.67 0.66 -3.86
CA GLU A 101 13.89 -0.52 -3.50
C GLU A 101 12.40 -0.25 -3.56
N PHE A 102 11.89 0.67 -2.74
CA PHE A 102 10.44 0.94 -2.65
C PHE A 102 9.85 1.33 -4.01
N THR A 103 10.35 2.43 -4.61
CA THR A 103 9.88 2.92 -5.92
C THR A 103 10.07 1.86 -7.00
N LYS A 104 11.25 1.24 -7.06
CA LYS A 104 11.55 0.16 -8.03
C LYS A 104 10.56 -1.00 -7.97
N ALA A 105 10.08 -1.35 -6.77
CA ALA A 105 9.12 -2.42 -6.60
C ALA A 105 7.73 -1.98 -7.07
N ILE A 106 7.22 -0.85 -6.58
CA ILE A 106 5.84 -0.42 -6.83
C ILE A 106 5.59 -0.01 -8.28
N THR A 107 6.61 0.48 -8.99
CA THR A 107 6.49 0.89 -10.39
C THR A 107 6.79 -0.23 -11.39
N HIS A 108 6.66 -1.50 -11.01
CA HIS A 108 7.01 -2.63 -11.87
C HIS A 108 6.06 -3.82 -11.77
N GLY A 109 5.82 -4.51 -12.90
CA GLY A 109 5.00 -5.72 -12.96
C GLY A 109 3.58 -5.49 -12.45
N ASN A 110 3.01 -6.50 -11.78
CA ASN A 110 1.67 -6.39 -11.21
C ASN A 110 1.56 -5.39 -10.06
N CYS A 111 2.66 -4.90 -9.48
CA CYS A 111 2.57 -3.81 -8.50
C CYS A 111 2.02 -2.51 -9.10
N THR A 112 2.15 -2.31 -10.42
CA THR A 112 1.57 -1.14 -11.11
C THR A 112 0.04 -1.15 -11.17
N LYS A 113 -0.60 -2.29 -10.84
CA LYS A 113 -2.06 -2.41 -10.73
C LYS A 113 -2.59 -1.94 -9.37
N MET A 114 -1.73 -1.79 -8.37
CA MET A 114 -2.14 -1.44 -7.00
C MET A 114 -2.63 0.00 -6.96
N ALA A 115 -3.80 0.23 -6.37
CA ALA A 115 -4.43 1.56 -6.33
C ALA A 115 -3.65 2.55 -5.46
N TYR A 116 -3.04 2.09 -4.38
CA TYR A 116 -2.19 2.89 -3.51
C TYR A 116 -1.14 2.02 -2.78
N ALA A 117 -0.15 2.69 -2.19
CA ALA A 117 0.75 2.14 -1.20
C ALA A 117 0.84 3.07 0.01
N LEU A 118 0.59 2.54 1.20
CA LEU A 118 0.63 3.30 2.45
C LEU A 118 1.80 2.83 3.32
N THR A 119 2.55 3.80 3.88
CA THR A 119 3.60 3.49 4.86
C THR A 119 3.16 3.85 6.27
N TRP A 120 3.86 3.32 7.27
CA TRP A 120 3.49 3.51 8.66
C TRP A 120 3.81 4.92 9.18
N ILE A 121 3.28 5.21 10.36
CA ILE A 121 3.40 6.51 11.01
C ILE A 121 4.84 6.87 11.40
N ASN A 122 5.16 8.16 11.30
CA ASN A 122 6.28 8.75 12.02
C ASN A 122 5.84 9.11 13.44
N SER A 123 6.03 8.19 14.39
CA SER A 123 5.54 8.37 15.76
C SER A 123 6.44 9.29 16.59
N ASN A 124 7.76 9.21 16.39
CA ASN A 124 8.76 10.05 17.06
C ASN A 124 10.12 9.98 16.31
N PRO A 125 11.11 10.80 16.68
CA PRO A 125 12.41 10.81 15.98
C PRO A 125 13.18 9.48 15.97
N SER A 126 12.86 8.54 16.87
CA SER A 126 13.46 7.22 16.96
C SER A 126 12.57 6.10 16.40
N SER A 127 11.41 6.44 15.82
CA SER A 127 10.46 5.49 15.25
C SER A 127 9.68 6.15 14.11
N TYR A 128 10.17 5.95 12.88
CA TYR A 128 9.62 6.58 11.68
C TYR A 128 9.81 5.70 10.44
N TRP A 129 8.84 5.76 9.52
CA TRP A 129 8.88 4.99 8.29
C TRP A 129 9.20 5.87 7.09
N LEU A 130 8.71 7.11 7.05
CA LEU A 130 9.00 8.07 6.00
C LEU A 130 10.05 9.10 6.45
N PRO A 131 11.27 9.12 5.89
CA PRO A 131 12.25 10.15 6.18
C PRO A 131 11.72 11.56 5.93
N ILE A 132 12.02 12.48 6.85
CA ILE A 132 11.77 13.91 6.72
C ILE A 132 13.08 14.68 6.50
N GLN A 133 12.97 15.98 6.22
CA GLN A 133 14.12 16.86 6.01
C GLN A 133 15.16 16.74 7.15
N GLY A 134 16.43 16.55 6.76
CA GLY A 134 17.54 16.34 7.69
C GLY A 134 17.82 14.88 8.09
N GLN A 135 16.96 13.92 7.70
CA GLN A 135 17.20 12.49 7.94
C GLN A 135 17.89 11.81 6.74
N VAL A 136 18.64 10.73 7.00
CA VAL A 136 19.51 10.04 6.02
C VAL A 136 18.78 9.70 4.72
N GLY A 137 17.52 9.28 4.82
CA GLY A 137 16.74 8.78 3.68
C GLY A 137 16.07 9.82 2.80
N ILE A 138 16.16 11.11 3.12
CA ILE A 138 15.38 12.16 2.44
C ILE A 138 15.67 12.22 0.94
N ALA A 139 16.93 12.01 0.52
CA ALA A 139 17.30 12.03 -0.89
C ALA A 139 16.59 10.94 -1.72
N GLY A 140 16.32 9.77 -1.12
CA GLY A 140 15.54 8.71 -1.75
C GLY A 140 14.06 9.06 -1.85
N VAL A 141 13.51 9.75 -0.84
CA VAL A 141 12.12 10.25 -0.86
C VAL A 141 11.95 11.31 -1.93
N ASP A 142 12.87 12.28 -2.04
CA ASP A 142 12.81 13.34 -3.04
C ASP A 142 12.83 12.76 -4.47
N ARG A 143 13.64 11.72 -4.73
CA ARG A 143 13.64 11.03 -6.03
C ARG A 143 12.40 10.20 -6.30
N MET A 144 11.79 9.63 -5.25
CA MET A 144 10.50 8.96 -5.37
C MET A 144 9.40 9.96 -5.72
N HIS A 145 9.36 11.11 -5.04
CA HIS A 145 8.40 12.20 -5.29
C HIS A 145 8.52 12.75 -6.71
N ALA A 146 9.74 12.92 -7.22
CA ALA A 146 9.98 13.34 -8.60
C ALA A 146 9.71 12.25 -9.67
N ASN A 147 9.39 11.02 -9.29
CA ASN A 147 9.15 9.94 -10.25
C ASN A 147 7.71 10.04 -10.80
N PRO A 148 7.49 10.21 -12.13
CA PRO A 148 6.17 10.41 -12.70
C PRO A 148 5.22 9.21 -12.57
N SER A 149 5.74 8.03 -12.23
CA SER A 149 4.96 6.83 -11.97
C SER A 149 4.48 6.72 -10.52
N VAL A 150 4.92 7.62 -9.63
CA VAL A 150 4.48 7.71 -8.24
C VAL A 150 3.73 9.01 -8.08
N ALA A 151 2.57 8.93 -7.45
CA ALA A 151 1.65 10.04 -7.45
C ALA A 151 1.35 10.49 -6.02
N PHE A 152 1.42 11.80 -5.81
CA PHE A 152 1.16 12.47 -4.56
C PHE A 152 0.05 13.50 -4.77
N VAL A 153 -0.39 14.14 -3.69
CA VAL A 153 -1.49 15.12 -3.72
C VAL A 153 -1.22 16.30 -4.66
N ASP A 154 0.05 16.64 -4.89
CA ASP A 154 0.49 17.73 -5.77
C ASP A 154 0.71 17.28 -7.24
N ALA A 155 0.46 16.02 -7.57
CA ALA A 155 0.54 15.55 -8.95
C ALA A 155 -0.63 16.13 -9.76
N GLU A 156 -0.33 16.91 -10.81
CA GLU A 156 -1.32 17.61 -11.65
C GLU A 156 -2.45 16.69 -12.14
N LYS A 157 -2.11 15.47 -12.57
CA LYS A 157 -3.10 14.47 -13.01
C LYS A 157 -4.11 14.12 -11.93
N TRP A 158 -3.69 14.01 -10.67
CA TRP A 158 -4.61 13.70 -9.57
C TRP A 158 -5.49 14.89 -9.23
N VAL A 159 -4.94 16.11 -9.28
CA VAL A 159 -5.71 17.35 -9.10
C VAL A 159 -6.82 17.44 -10.15
N ASP A 160 -6.49 17.18 -11.41
CA ASP A 160 -7.46 17.20 -12.51
C ASP A 160 -8.54 16.12 -12.34
N ILE A 161 -8.16 14.86 -12.07
CA ILE A 161 -9.12 13.76 -11.85
C ILE A 161 -10.05 14.08 -10.66
N SER A 162 -9.50 14.60 -9.57
CA SER A 162 -10.27 14.93 -8.36
C SER A 162 -11.30 16.02 -8.68
N ARG A 163 -10.88 17.08 -9.37
CA ARG A 163 -11.76 18.17 -9.79
C ARG A 163 -12.88 17.68 -10.72
N ASP A 164 -12.55 16.86 -11.71
CA ASP A 164 -13.52 16.35 -12.68
C ASP A 164 -14.54 15.40 -12.02
N ALA A 165 -14.14 14.70 -10.95
CA ALA A 165 -15.02 13.89 -10.11
C ALA A 165 -15.81 14.71 -9.06
N GLY A 166 -15.65 16.04 -9.03
CA GLY A 166 -16.35 16.93 -8.10
C GLY A 166 -15.74 17.02 -6.71
N TYR A 167 -14.53 16.50 -6.50
CA TYR A 167 -13.77 16.68 -5.27
C TYR A 167 -12.95 17.97 -5.34
N HIS A 168 -12.94 18.74 -4.25
CA HIS A 168 -12.07 19.90 -4.10
C HIS A 168 -10.69 19.41 -3.63
N ALA A 169 -9.72 19.42 -4.54
CA ALA A 169 -8.30 19.30 -4.22
C ALA A 169 -7.72 20.68 -3.83
#